data_AF-A0A7R6SY44-F1
#
_entry.id   AF-A0A7R6SY44-F1
#
_cell.length_a   1.000
_cell.length_b   1.000
_cell.length_c   1.000
_cell.angle_alpha   90.00
_cell.angle_beta   90.00
_cell.angle_gamma   90.00
#
_symmetry.space_group_name_H-M   'P 1'
#
loop_
_entity.id
_entity.type
_entity.pdbx_description
1 polymer ?
#
loop_
_entity_poly.entity_id
_entity_poly.type
_entity_poly.pdbx_seq_one_letter_code
_entity_poly.pdbx_strand_id
1 'polypeptide(L)'
;MKKDAAITLFSNKFLGNTSPEIIKLIDNISTLESINKKEHLFFEGDKGESFYFLVSGKVKLYKISSAGKEVVVKIINPGEIFAEVTIIDPYFPVNAIALEEILVLKINGKKFLDILSERENLNKKFVFLLIQRIKTLLSRLEMAGTESVEERLLHYLKDIAEKKGSEFTLPISKGELASLLFTSPETISRTFARLKDKGIIEVHGKKIIVKKFTDF
;
A
#
# COMPACT_ATOMS: atom_id res chain seq x y z
N MET A 1 14.75 2.24 14.02
CA MET A 1 14.75 3.55 13.31
C MET A 1 14.28 4.64 14.26
N LYS A 2 14.83 5.87 14.23
CA LYS A 2 14.38 6.97 15.10
C LYS A 2 13.07 7.61 14.58
N LYS A 3 12.26 8.18 15.48
CA LYS A 3 10.96 8.83 15.15
C LYS A 3 11.09 9.91 14.08
N ASP A 4 12.12 10.75 14.15
CA ASP A 4 12.36 11.83 13.17
C ASP A 4 12.49 11.33 11.74
N ALA A 5 13.11 10.16 11.54
CA ALA A 5 13.23 9.55 10.22
C ALA A 5 11.86 9.06 9.71
N ALA A 6 11.00 8.54 10.59
CA ALA A 6 9.64 8.12 10.23
C ALA A 6 8.79 9.31 9.80
N ILE A 7 8.88 10.40 10.57
CA ILE A 7 8.20 11.66 10.28
C ILE A 7 8.69 12.23 8.96
N THR A 8 10.01 12.23 8.73
CA THR A 8 10.58 12.73 7.47
C THR A 8 10.07 11.94 6.26
N LEU A 9 10.03 10.61 6.36
CA LEU A 9 9.49 9.74 5.31
C LEU A 9 8.00 10.02 5.05
N PHE A 10 7.21 10.14 6.12
CA PHE A 10 5.79 10.48 6.03
C PHE A 10 5.57 11.84 5.38
N SER A 11 6.21 12.90 5.92
CA SER A 11 6.02 14.28 5.47
C SER A 11 6.50 14.48 4.04
N ASN A 12 7.60 13.86 3.63
CA ASN A 12 8.04 13.89 2.23
C ASN A 12 6.99 13.27 1.29
N LYS A 13 6.46 12.10 1.68
CA LYS A 13 5.55 11.32 0.82
C LYS A 13 4.14 11.91 0.74
N PHE A 14 3.59 12.39 1.86
CA PHE A 14 2.19 12.79 1.96
C PHE A 14 1.98 14.30 1.96
N LEU A 15 2.96 15.08 2.42
CA LEU A 15 2.87 16.55 2.48
C LEU A 15 3.77 17.23 1.46
N GLY A 16 4.71 16.50 0.84
CA GLY A 16 5.71 17.06 -0.09
C GLY A 16 6.46 18.24 0.52
N ASN A 17 6.67 18.20 1.84
CA ASN A 17 7.32 19.24 2.62
C ASN A 17 7.95 18.63 3.88
N THR A 18 9.25 18.80 4.04
CA THR A 18 10.03 18.31 5.18
C THR A 18 10.71 19.45 5.92
N SER A 19 10.13 20.65 5.91
CA SER A 19 10.68 21.77 6.68
C SER A 19 10.71 21.41 8.18
N PRO A 20 11.66 21.95 8.95
CA PRO A 20 11.75 21.70 10.39
C PRO A 20 10.44 22.00 11.13
N GLU A 21 9.70 23.01 10.66
CA GLU A 21 8.39 23.37 11.19
C GLU A 21 7.36 22.24 11.00
N ILE A 22 7.25 21.67 9.79
CA ILE A 22 6.34 20.57 9.51
C ILE A 22 6.72 19.32 10.29
N ILE A 23 8.01 19.01 10.36
CA ILE A 23 8.50 17.86 11.13
C ILE A 23 8.09 18.02 12.60
N LYS A 24 8.28 19.20 13.20
CA LYS A 24 7.89 19.48 14.58
C LYS A 24 6.37 19.39 14.80
N LEU A 25 5.57 19.87 13.85
CA LEU A 25 4.11 19.75 13.93
C LEU A 25 3.65 18.29 13.94
N ILE A 26 4.18 17.48 13.02
CA ILE A 26 3.86 16.05 12.96
C ILE A 26 4.40 15.30 14.19
N ASP A 27 5.58 15.68 14.70
CA ASP A 27 6.16 15.11 15.90
C ASP A 27 5.23 15.27 17.13
N ASN A 28 4.65 16.46 17.31
CA ASN A 28 3.74 16.78 18.41
C ASN A 28 2.42 15.99 18.40
N ILE A 29 2.05 15.41 17.26
CA ILE A 29 0.77 14.71 17.08
C ILE A 29 0.94 13.22 16.80
N SER A 30 2.17 12.72 16.86
CA SER A 30 2.49 11.34 16.52
C SER A 30 3.32 10.62 17.57
N THR A 31 3.23 9.30 17.58
CA THR A 31 4.07 8.38 18.37
C THR A 31 4.63 7.30 17.46
N LEU A 32 5.87 6.88 17.71
CA LEU A 32 6.48 5.75 17.02
C LEU A 32 6.27 4.51 17.89
N GLU A 33 5.59 3.50 17.36
CA GLU A 33 5.21 2.29 18.10
C GLU A 33 5.80 1.06 17.38
N SER A 34 6.37 0.15 18.16
CA SER A 34 6.74 -1.20 17.71
C SER A 34 5.67 -2.18 18.16
N ILE A 35 5.20 -3.02 17.25
CA ILE A 35 4.14 -3.99 17.50
C ILE A 35 4.65 -5.37 17.11
N ASN A 36 4.45 -6.35 17.98
CA ASN A 36 5.00 -7.68 17.78
C ASN A 36 4.23 -8.44 16.71
N LYS A 37 4.90 -9.43 16.11
CA LYS A 37 4.23 -10.38 15.21
C LYS A 37 3.03 -11.03 15.90
N LYS A 38 1.89 -11.09 15.19
CA LYS A 38 0.58 -11.59 15.66
C LYS A 38 -0.14 -10.71 16.67
N GLU A 39 0.37 -9.52 16.98
CA GLU A 39 -0.31 -8.55 17.83
C GLU A 39 -1.28 -7.69 17.00
N HIS A 40 -2.45 -7.40 17.57
CA HIS A 40 -3.45 -6.54 16.96
C HIS A 40 -3.18 -5.07 17.28
N LEU A 41 -3.29 -4.22 16.25
CA LEU A 41 -3.23 -2.78 16.44
C LEU A 41 -4.58 -2.24 16.90
N PHE A 42 -5.66 -2.82 16.39
CA PHE A 42 -7.05 -2.52 16.72
C PHE A 42 -7.98 -3.59 16.15
N PHE A 43 -9.18 -3.67 16.68
CA PHE A 43 -10.26 -4.52 16.20
C PHE A 43 -11.35 -3.71 15.48
N GLU A 44 -12.13 -4.40 14.66
CA GLU A 44 -13.32 -3.82 14.06
C GLU A 44 -14.31 -3.38 15.15
N GLY A 45 -14.81 -2.14 15.05
CA GLY A 45 -15.73 -1.55 16.02
C GLY A 45 -15.03 -0.87 17.20
N ASP A 46 -13.71 -1.00 17.35
CA ASP A 46 -12.96 -0.22 18.33
C ASP A 46 -13.05 1.27 18.01
N LYS A 47 -13.07 2.09 19.05
CA LYS A 47 -12.94 3.54 18.91
C LYS A 47 -11.48 3.93 18.72
N GLY A 48 -11.21 4.78 17.73
CA GLY A 48 -9.88 5.29 17.45
C GLY A 48 -9.92 6.70 16.88
N GLU A 49 -8.94 7.51 17.28
CA GLU A 49 -8.74 8.86 16.75
C GLU A 49 -7.43 8.96 15.95
N SER A 50 -6.78 7.84 15.66
CA SER A 50 -5.45 7.81 15.05
C SER A 50 -5.42 6.91 13.83
N PHE A 51 -4.75 7.40 12.80
CA PHE A 51 -4.35 6.59 11.66
C PHE A 51 -2.87 6.27 11.75
N TYR A 52 -2.39 5.38 10.89
CA TYR A 52 -1.06 4.82 11.00
C TYR A 52 -0.31 4.93 9.68
N PHE A 53 0.98 5.19 9.77
CA PHE A 53 1.93 5.07 8.65
C PHE A 53 2.89 3.91 8.94
N LEU A 54 2.89 2.90 8.05
CA LEU A 54 3.75 1.73 8.22
C LEU A 54 5.17 2.07 7.78
N VAL A 55 6.12 2.02 8.72
CA VAL A 55 7.54 2.26 8.45
C VAL A 55 8.24 1.00 7.97
N SER A 56 8.00 -0.13 8.65
CA SER A 56 8.60 -1.42 8.32
C SER A 56 7.70 -2.58 8.75
N GLY A 57 7.86 -3.72 8.10
CA GLY A 57 7.08 -4.94 8.34
C GLY A 57 5.83 -5.01 7.47
N LYS A 58 4.82 -5.81 7.88
CA LYS A 58 3.55 -6.00 7.16
C LYS A 58 2.36 -6.07 8.11
N VAL A 59 1.27 -5.39 7.73
CA VAL A 59 -0.02 -5.44 8.44
C VAL A 59 -1.08 -6.08 7.56
N LYS A 60 -1.88 -6.97 8.13
CA LYS A 60 -3.06 -7.54 7.48
C LYS A 60 -4.31 -6.85 8.02
N LEU A 61 -5.08 -6.25 7.11
CA LEU A 61 -6.43 -5.76 7.37
C LEU A 61 -7.43 -6.82 6.97
N TYR A 62 -8.35 -7.18 7.88
CA TYR A 62 -9.30 -8.26 7.62
C TYR A 62 -10.63 -8.06 8.36
N LYS A 63 -11.67 -8.73 7.87
CA LYS A 63 -12.99 -8.82 8.52
C LYS A 63 -13.32 -10.28 8.83
N ILE A 64 -14.23 -10.50 9.76
CA ILE A 64 -14.87 -11.80 9.95
C ILE A 64 -16.23 -11.76 9.24
N SER A 65 -16.42 -12.64 8.27
CA SER A 65 -17.71 -12.80 7.59
C SER A 65 -18.79 -13.35 8.52
N SER A 66 -20.05 -13.23 8.13
CA SER A 66 -21.19 -13.81 8.88
C SER A 66 -21.07 -15.32 9.10
N ALA A 67 -20.34 -16.03 8.24
CA ALA A 67 -20.02 -17.45 8.37
C ALA A 67 -18.80 -17.74 9.27
N GLY A 68 -18.27 -16.74 9.98
CA GLY A 68 -17.10 -16.88 10.87
C GLY A 68 -15.76 -16.99 10.14
N LYS A 69 -15.73 -16.83 8.80
CA LYS A 69 -14.49 -16.91 8.02
C LYS A 69 -13.78 -15.57 7.95
N GLU A 70 -12.46 -15.59 8.11
CA GLU A 70 -11.59 -14.43 7.88
C GLU A 70 -11.58 -14.06 6.39
N VAL A 71 -11.81 -12.78 6.09
CA VAL A 71 -11.73 -12.21 4.75
C VAL A 71 -10.67 -11.11 4.78
N VAL A 72 -9.56 -11.34 4.08
CA VAL A 72 -8.49 -10.35 3.95
C VAL A 72 -8.96 -9.21 3.05
N VAL A 73 -8.96 -8.00 3.60
CA VAL A 73 -9.30 -6.78 2.87
C VAL A 73 -8.07 -6.23 2.17
N LYS A 74 -6.93 -6.15 2.88
CA LYS A 74 -5.69 -5.59 2.33
C LYS A 74 -4.47 -6.03 3.14
N ILE A 75 -3.33 -6.18 2.47
CA ILE A 75 -2.00 -6.20 3.10
C ILE A 75 -1.37 -4.82 2.95
N ILE A 76 -0.96 -4.22 4.05
CA ILE A 76 -0.27 -2.93 4.10
C ILE A 76 1.23 -3.17 4.08
N ASN A 77 1.90 -2.43 3.20
CA ASN A 77 3.34 -2.47 3.01
C ASN A 77 4.01 -1.18 3.51
N PRO A 78 5.33 -1.20 3.76
CA PRO A 78 6.08 -0.03 4.18
C PRO A 78 5.85 1.16 3.24
N GLY A 79 5.66 2.34 3.84
CA GLY A 79 5.35 3.57 3.14
C GLY A 79 3.87 3.81 2.86
N GLU A 80 2.97 2.93 3.30
CA GLU A 80 1.52 3.15 3.18
C GLU A 80 0.92 3.69 4.48
N ILE A 81 -0.12 4.52 4.34
CA ILE A 81 -1.04 4.84 5.44
C ILE A 81 -2.22 3.87 5.45
N PHE A 82 -2.78 3.66 6.63
CA PHE A 82 -3.99 2.89 6.84
C PHE A 82 -4.77 3.41 8.05
N ALA A 83 -6.05 3.01 8.11
CA ALA A 83 -7.04 3.50 9.07
C ALA A 83 -7.29 5.01 9.00
N GLU A 84 -7.04 5.63 7.84
CA GLU A 84 -7.34 7.05 7.58
C GLU A 84 -8.82 7.42 7.78
N VAL A 85 -9.72 6.42 7.76
CA VAL A 85 -11.14 6.59 8.07
C VAL A 85 -11.39 7.15 9.47
N THR A 86 -10.49 6.90 10.43
CA THR A 86 -10.60 7.41 11.81
C THR A 86 -10.53 8.93 11.92
N ILE A 87 -10.12 9.59 10.83
CA ILE A 87 -10.13 11.03 10.71
C ILE A 87 -11.56 11.59 10.69
N ILE A 88 -12.53 10.82 10.17
CA ILE A 88 -13.92 11.25 9.95
C ILE A 88 -14.90 10.43 10.80
N ASP A 89 -14.66 9.13 10.95
CA ASP A 89 -15.51 8.21 11.71
C ASP A 89 -14.68 7.65 12.88
N PRO A 90 -15.10 7.80 14.15
CA PRO A 90 -14.31 7.34 15.29
C PRO A 90 -14.21 5.81 15.40
N TYR A 91 -14.80 5.01 14.51
CA TYR A 91 -14.78 3.55 14.57
C TYR A 91 -13.94 2.90 13.48
N PHE A 92 -13.13 1.89 13.84
CA PHE A 92 -12.40 1.11 12.85
C PHE A 92 -13.32 0.12 12.09
N PRO A 93 -13.34 0.12 10.75
CA PRO A 93 -14.24 -0.72 9.96
C PRO A 93 -13.70 -2.14 9.71
N VAL A 94 -12.47 -2.44 10.17
CA VAL A 94 -11.74 -3.69 9.95
C VAL A 94 -10.83 -3.96 11.13
N ASN A 95 -10.38 -5.21 11.27
CA ASN A 95 -9.32 -5.60 12.20
C ASN A 95 -7.95 -5.36 11.56
N ALA A 96 -6.95 -5.02 12.37
CA ALA A 96 -5.55 -4.89 11.93
C ALA A 96 -4.62 -5.74 12.80
N ILE A 97 -3.86 -6.64 12.17
CA ILE A 97 -2.89 -7.51 12.83
C ILE A 97 -1.52 -7.44 12.15
N ALA A 98 -0.47 -7.43 12.95
CA ALA A 98 0.91 -7.49 12.48
C ALA A 98 1.27 -8.91 12.01
N LEU A 99 1.73 -9.07 10.76
CA LEU A 99 2.16 -10.37 10.22
C LEU A 99 3.62 -10.72 10.56
N GLU A 100 4.39 -9.70 10.90
CA GLU A 100 5.77 -9.73 11.38
C GLU A 100 5.95 -8.58 12.39
N GLU A 101 7.13 -8.43 12.99
CA GLU A 101 7.40 -7.24 13.80
C GLU A 101 7.27 -6.00 12.91
N ILE A 102 6.45 -5.04 13.34
CA ILE A 102 6.22 -3.82 12.59
C ILE A 102 6.66 -2.60 13.37
N LEU A 103 7.03 -1.56 12.63
CA LEU A 103 7.24 -0.22 13.17
C LEU A 103 6.23 0.71 12.50
N VAL A 104 5.43 1.41 13.30
CA VAL A 104 4.38 2.30 12.81
C VAL A 104 4.52 3.69 13.42
N LEU A 105 4.25 4.71 12.63
CA LEU A 105 4.02 6.06 13.13
C LEU A 105 2.50 6.23 13.29
N LYS A 106 2.03 6.26 14.54
CA LYS A 106 0.63 6.51 14.89
C LYS A 106 0.42 8.02 14.95
N ILE A 107 -0.58 8.54 14.23
CA ILE A 107 -0.80 9.97 14.05
C ILE A 107 -2.23 10.30 14.47
N ASN A 108 -2.42 11.28 15.36
CA ASN A 108 -3.75 11.73 15.76
C ASN A 108 -4.44 12.42 14.57
N GLY A 109 -5.54 11.84 14.09
CA GLY A 109 -6.27 12.25 12.91
C GLY A 109 -6.91 13.63 13.04
N LYS A 110 -7.47 13.95 14.22
CA LYS A 110 -8.10 15.24 14.47
C LYS A 110 -7.08 16.38 14.42
N LYS A 111 -5.98 16.25 15.16
CA LYS A 111 -4.90 17.25 15.14
C LYS A 111 -4.23 17.36 13.76
N PHE A 112 -4.17 16.26 13.01
CA PHE A 112 -3.68 16.29 11.64
C PHE A 112 -4.61 17.11 10.73
N LEU A 113 -5.93 16.96 10.86
CA LEU A 113 -6.89 17.81 10.15
C LEU A 113 -6.72 19.29 10.53
N ASP A 114 -6.53 19.60 11.80
CA ASP A 114 -6.32 20.98 12.26
C ASP A 114 -5.10 21.60 11.55
N ILE A 115 -3.98 20.87 11.46
CA ILE A 115 -2.77 21.30 10.72
C ILE A 115 -3.07 21.56 9.23
N LEU A 116 -3.89 20.72 8.59
CA LEU A 116 -4.25 20.91 7.19
C LEU A 116 -5.16 22.13 7.01
N SER A 117 -6.13 22.33 7.90
CA SER A 117 -7.08 23.45 7.87
C SER A 117 -6.39 24.81 8.05
N GLU A 118 -5.37 24.88 8.90
CA GLU A 118 -4.58 26.10 9.12
C GLU A 118 -3.63 26.42 7.96
N ARG A 119 -3.36 25.47 7.06
CA ARG A 119 -2.32 25.58 6.03
C ARG A 119 -2.84 25.13 4.67
N GLU A 120 -3.47 26.07 3.96
CA GLU A 120 -4.08 25.85 2.65
C GLU A 120 -3.16 25.11 1.66
N ASN A 121 -1.87 25.44 1.64
CA ASN A 121 -0.89 24.78 0.76
C ASN A 121 -0.68 23.29 1.09
N LEU A 122 -0.70 22.90 2.37
CA LEU A 122 -0.59 21.49 2.76
C LEU A 122 -1.88 20.74 2.44
N ASN A 123 -3.03 21.36 2.71
CA ASN A 123 -4.34 20.78 2.37
C ASN A 123 -4.45 20.49 0.87
N LYS A 124 -4.13 21.47 0.01
CA LYS A 124 -4.12 21.29 -1.46
C LYS A 124 -3.22 20.13 -1.90
N LYS A 125 -2.01 20.01 -1.33
CA LYS A 125 -1.10 18.90 -1.63
C LYS A 125 -1.66 17.55 -1.19
N PHE A 126 -2.24 17.48 0.00
CA PHE A 126 -2.83 16.26 0.54
C PHE A 126 -4.05 15.81 -0.29
N VAL A 127 -4.94 16.74 -0.63
CA VAL A 127 -6.09 16.48 -1.53
C VAL A 127 -5.62 16.03 -2.91
N PHE A 128 -4.62 16.71 -3.50
CA PHE A 128 -4.05 16.30 -4.79
C PHE A 128 -3.50 14.87 -4.74
N LEU A 129 -2.79 14.51 -3.66
CA LEU A 129 -2.29 13.15 -3.45
C LEU A 129 -3.43 12.12 -3.39
N LEU A 130 -4.53 12.42 -2.69
CA LEU A 130 -5.71 11.56 -2.62
C LEU A 130 -6.35 11.39 -4.01
N ILE A 131 -6.49 12.47 -4.78
CA ILE A 131 -7.02 12.42 -6.16
C ILE A 131 -6.14 11.55 -7.05
N GLN A 132 -4.81 11.69 -6.97
CA GLN A 132 -3.88 10.84 -7.74
C GLN A 132 -4.01 9.36 -7.35
N ARG A 133 -4.22 9.07 -6.06
CA ARG A 133 -4.48 7.71 -5.58
C ARG A 133 -5.79 7.15 -6.12
N ILE A 134 -6.87 7.94 -6.13
CA ILE A 134 -8.16 7.56 -6.73
C ILE A 134 -8.02 7.31 -8.22
N LYS A 135 -7.36 8.21 -8.97
CA LYS A 135 -7.11 8.02 -10.42
C LYS A 135 -6.33 6.74 -10.69
N THR A 136 -5.31 6.45 -9.89
CA THR A 136 -4.54 5.20 -9.99
C THR A 136 -5.42 3.99 -9.73
N LEU A 137 -6.32 4.04 -8.73
CA LEU A 137 -7.25 2.95 -8.45
C LEU A 137 -8.28 2.75 -9.57
N LEU A 138 -8.83 3.83 -10.11
CA LEU A 138 -9.78 3.80 -11.24
C LEU A 138 -9.13 3.23 -12.50
N SER A 139 -7.93 3.70 -12.87
CA SER A 139 -7.19 3.15 -14.01
C SER A 139 -6.93 1.64 -13.85
N ARG A 140 -6.58 1.18 -12.64
CA ARG A 140 -6.42 -0.26 -12.40
C ARG A 140 -7.76 -1.01 -12.46
N LEU A 141 -8.87 -0.40 -12.05
CA LEU A 141 -10.21 -1.00 -12.14
C LEU A 141 -10.68 -1.10 -13.59
N GLU A 142 -10.40 -0.07 -14.41
CA GLU A 142 -10.66 -0.09 -15.86
C GLU A 142 -9.88 -1.23 -16.52
N MET A 143 -8.57 -1.32 -16.28
CA MET A 143 -7.76 -2.47 -16.72
C MET A 143 -8.33 -3.81 -16.19
N ALA A 144 -8.90 -3.84 -14.99
CA ALA A 144 -9.50 -5.04 -14.42
C ALA A 144 -10.73 -5.52 -15.21
N GLY A 145 -11.51 -4.58 -15.76
CA GLY A 145 -12.76 -4.84 -16.48
C GLY A 145 -12.62 -5.00 -17.99
N THR A 146 -11.57 -4.44 -18.61
CA THR A 146 -11.38 -4.47 -20.07
C THR A 146 -10.26 -5.41 -20.54
N GLU A 147 -9.27 -5.68 -19.70
CA GLU A 147 -8.13 -6.54 -20.04
C GLU A 147 -8.26 -7.90 -19.37
N SER A 148 -7.71 -8.94 -20.00
CA SER A 148 -7.45 -10.22 -19.38
C SER A 148 -6.33 -10.11 -18.33
N VAL A 149 -6.25 -11.07 -17.40
CA VAL A 149 -5.16 -11.14 -16.41
C VAL A 149 -3.78 -11.22 -17.08
N GLU A 150 -3.69 -11.81 -18.28
CA GLU A 150 -2.44 -11.88 -19.03
C GLU A 150 -1.99 -10.51 -19.53
N GLU A 151 -2.88 -9.74 -20.16
CA GLU A 151 -2.58 -8.40 -20.65
C GLU A 151 -2.15 -7.47 -19.51
N ARG A 152 -2.88 -7.49 -18.38
CA ARG A 152 -2.50 -6.74 -17.18
C ARG A 152 -1.11 -7.12 -16.66
N LEU A 153 -0.77 -8.41 -16.67
CA LEU A 153 0.54 -8.88 -16.24
C LEU A 153 1.64 -8.41 -17.21
N LEU A 154 1.37 -8.46 -18.52
CA LEU A 154 2.31 -8.02 -19.54
C LEU A 154 2.59 -6.52 -19.46
N HIS A 155 1.55 -5.69 -19.33
CA HIS A 155 1.69 -4.25 -19.09
C HIS A 155 2.54 -3.96 -17.86
N TYR A 156 2.25 -4.64 -16.75
CA TYR A 156 3.05 -4.48 -15.52
C TYR A 156 4.52 -4.85 -15.71
N LEU A 157 4.81 -5.97 -16.39
CA LEU A 157 6.18 -6.39 -16.66
C LEU A 157 6.89 -5.46 -17.65
N LYS A 158 6.16 -4.90 -18.63
CA LYS A 158 6.65 -3.91 -19.59
C LYS A 158 7.06 -2.62 -18.89
N ASP A 159 6.21 -2.07 -18.04
CA ASP A 159 6.50 -0.85 -17.27
C ASP A 159 7.77 -0.96 -16.41
N ILE A 160 8.05 -2.16 -15.88
CA ILE A 160 9.27 -2.40 -15.12
C ILE A 160 10.47 -2.52 -16.05
N ALA A 161 10.32 -3.25 -17.16
CA ALA A 161 11.39 -3.45 -18.11
C ALA A 161 11.85 -2.15 -18.78
N GLU A 162 10.92 -1.24 -19.10
CA GLU A 162 11.23 0.08 -19.64
C GLU A 162 12.09 0.90 -18.68
N LYS A 163 11.94 0.70 -17.37
CA LYS A 163 12.69 1.43 -16.34
C LYS A 163 13.99 0.74 -15.91
N LYS A 164 14.07 -0.59 -16.02
CA LYS A 164 15.16 -1.39 -15.43
C LYS A 164 15.91 -2.28 -16.42
N GLY A 165 15.48 -2.33 -17.68
CA GLY A 165 15.94 -3.30 -18.68
C GLY A 165 15.14 -4.60 -18.67
N SER A 166 15.39 -5.46 -19.65
CA SER A 166 14.67 -6.72 -19.87
C SER A 166 14.87 -7.77 -18.78
N GLU A 167 15.85 -7.61 -17.90
CA GLU A 167 16.11 -8.49 -16.76
C GLU A 167 15.95 -7.73 -15.46
N PHE A 168 15.02 -8.16 -14.60
CA PHE A 168 14.75 -7.49 -13.34
C PHE A 168 14.24 -8.44 -12.25
N THR A 169 14.36 -8.00 -11.00
CA THR A 169 13.70 -8.66 -9.87
C THR A 169 12.36 -7.99 -9.61
N LEU A 170 11.30 -8.78 -9.47
CA LEU A 170 9.98 -8.28 -9.11
C LEU A 170 10.05 -7.50 -7.78
N PRO A 171 9.55 -6.25 -7.75
CA PRO A 171 9.60 -5.42 -6.55
C PRO A 171 8.65 -5.91 -5.44
N ILE A 172 7.67 -6.74 -5.82
CA ILE A 172 6.66 -7.32 -4.93
C ILE A 172 6.59 -8.84 -5.13
N SER A 173 6.08 -9.56 -4.13
CA SER A 173 5.82 -10.99 -4.24
C SER A 173 4.72 -11.29 -5.26
N LYS A 174 4.65 -12.54 -5.75
CA LYS A 174 3.58 -12.97 -6.67
C LYS A 174 2.18 -12.89 -6.04
N GLY A 175 2.09 -13.07 -4.72
CA GLY A 175 0.82 -12.89 -3.99
C GLY A 175 0.37 -11.43 -3.97
N GLU A 176 1.29 -10.50 -3.67
CA GLU A 176 1.01 -9.06 -3.76
C GLU A 176 0.69 -8.63 -5.19
N LEU A 177 1.36 -9.22 -6.18
CA LEU A 177 1.07 -9.00 -7.59
C LEU A 177 -0.32 -9.50 -7.99
N ALA A 178 -0.79 -10.60 -7.40
CA ALA A 178 -2.16 -11.08 -7.62
C ALA A 178 -3.20 -10.07 -7.12
N SER A 179 -3.02 -9.56 -5.91
CA SER A 179 -3.86 -8.48 -5.38
C SER A 179 -3.75 -7.21 -6.23
N LEU A 180 -2.57 -6.88 -6.74
CA LEU A 180 -2.34 -5.71 -7.58
C LEU A 180 -3.07 -5.81 -8.93
N LEU A 181 -3.12 -7.00 -9.54
CA LEU A 181 -3.74 -7.25 -10.84
C LEU A 181 -5.18 -7.78 -10.74
N PHE A 182 -5.80 -7.62 -9.57
CA PHE A 182 -7.16 -8.03 -9.25
C PHE A 182 -7.47 -9.48 -9.66
N THR A 183 -6.63 -10.40 -9.20
CA THR A 183 -6.79 -11.82 -9.46
C THR A 183 -6.30 -12.64 -8.27
N SER A 184 -6.45 -13.97 -8.34
CA SER A 184 -5.98 -14.86 -7.30
C SER A 184 -4.52 -15.29 -7.51
N PRO A 185 -3.77 -15.64 -6.44
CA PRO A 185 -2.40 -16.16 -6.55
C PRO A 185 -2.27 -17.38 -7.48
N GLU A 186 -3.30 -18.24 -7.53
CA GLU A 186 -3.36 -19.40 -8.43
C GLU A 186 -3.45 -18.95 -9.88
N THR A 187 -4.27 -17.93 -10.17
CA THR A 187 -4.40 -17.38 -11.52
C THR A 187 -3.12 -16.66 -11.95
N ILE A 188 -2.47 -15.88 -11.09
CA ILE A 188 -1.12 -15.33 -11.38
C ILE A 188 -0.13 -16.44 -11.69
N SER A 189 -0.10 -17.49 -10.88
CA SER A 189 0.85 -18.60 -11.07
C SER A 189 0.64 -19.29 -12.42
N ARG A 190 -0.63 -19.52 -12.81
CA ARG A 190 -1.01 -20.05 -14.13
C ARG A 190 -0.63 -19.10 -15.27
N THR A 191 -0.86 -17.80 -15.13
CA THR A 191 -0.51 -16.81 -16.17
C THR A 191 1.00 -16.71 -16.37
N PHE A 192 1.80 -16.72 -15.30
CA PHE A 192 3.26 -16.78 -15.42
C PHE A 192 3.74 -18.04 -16.14
N ALA A 193 3.13 -19.20 -15.85
CA ALA A 193 3.44 -20.43 -16.56
C ALA A 193 3.11 -20.31 -18.05
N ARG A 194 1.92 -19.80 -18.39
CA ARG A 194 1.50 -19.59 -19.79
C ARG A 194 2.42 -18.64 -20.56
N LEU A 195 2.85 -17.53 -19.95
CA LEU A 195 3.79 -16.60 -20.58
C LEU A 195 5.19 -17.21 -20.75
N LYS A 196 5.61 -18.07 -19.82
CA LYS A 196 6.85 -18.85 -19.94
C LYS A 196 6.76 -19.85 -21.09
N ASP A 197 5.65 -20.58 -21.19
CA ASP A 197 5.42 -21.58 -22.24
C ASP A 197 5.34 -20.92 -23.63
N LYS A 198 4.82 -19.69 -23.72
CA LYS A 198 4.85 -18.86 -24.93
C LYS A 198 6.24 -18.29 -25.26
N GLY A 199 7.24 -18.49 -24.40
CA GLY A 199 8.59 -17.94 -24.57
C GLY A 199 8.67 -16.41 -24.46
N ILE A 200 7.66 -15.77 -23.85
CA ILE A 200 7.61 -14.32 -23.67
C ILE A 200 8.51 -13.90 -22.50
N ILE A 201 8.54 -14.72 -21.44
CA ILE A 201 9.37 -14.49 -20.24
C ILE A 201 10.06 -15.77 -19.77
N GLU A 202 11.14 -15.61 -18.99
CA GLU A 202 11.67 -16.62 -18.09
C GLU A 202 11.53 -16.19 -16.63
N VAL A 203 11.33 -17.18 -15.75
CA VAL A 203 11.01 -16.94 -14.34
C VAL A 203 11.93 -17.79 -13.47
N HIS A 204 12.75 -17.12 -12.66
CA HIS A 204 13.66 -17.74 -11.69
C HIS A 204 13.38 -17.17 -10.30
N GLY A 205 12.43 -17.76 -9.58
CA GLY A 205 11.98 -17.24 -8.28
C GLY A 205 11.33 -15.86 -8.42
N LYS A 206 11.98 -14.82 -7.90
CA LYS A 206 11.58 -13.40 -8.06
C LYS A 206 12.20 -12.72 -9.29
N LYS A 207 13.19 -13.34 -9.92
CA LYS A 207 13.89 -12.80 -11.09
C LYS A 207 13.09 -13.13 -12.36
N ILE A 208 12.86 -12.12 -13.18
CA ILE A 208 12.13 -12.20 -14.44
C ILE A 208 13.05 -11.72 -15.56
N ILE A 209 13.05 -12.45 -16.67
CA ILE A 209 13.73 -12.07 -17.90
C ILE A 209 12.66 -11.98 -18.99
N VAL A 210 12.46 -10.80 -19.56
CA VAL A 210 11.54 -10.60 -20.68
C VAL A 210 12.28 -10.86 -21.99
N LYS A 211 11.81 -11.84 -22.76
CA LYS A 211 12.44 -12.27 -24.02
C LYS A 211 11.87 -11.58 -25.24
N LYS A 212 10.56 -11.29 -25.24
CA LYS A 212 9.87 -10.58 -26.33
C LYS A 212 8.77 -9.70 -25.75
N PHE A 213 8.73 -8.43 -26.13
CA PHE A 213 7.50 -7.65 -26.08
C PHE A 213 6.85 -7.79 -27.43
N THR A 214 5.78 -8.58 -27.54
CA THR A 214 4.85 -8.42 -28.65
C THR A 214 4.10 -7.12 -28.43
N ASP A 215 4.01 -6.28 -29.46
CA ASP A 215 3.05 -5.18 -29.47
C ASP A 215 1.64 -5.80 -29.39
N PHE A 216 0.86 -5.38 -28.40
CA PHE A 216 -0.53 -5.77 -28.19
C PHE A 216 -1.42 -4.64 -28.68
#